data_AF-A0A1L6MYG3-F1
#
_entry.id   AF-A0A1L6MYG3-F1
#
_cell.length_a   1.000
_cell.length_b   1.000
_cell.length_c   1.000
_cell.angle_alpha   90.00
_cell.angle_beta   90.00
_cell.angle_gamma   90.00
#
_symmetry.space_group_name_H-M   'P 1'
#
loop_
_entity.id
_entity.type
_entity.pdbx_description
1 polymer ?
#
loop_
_entity_poly.entity_id
_entity_poly.type
_entity_poly.pdbx_seq_one_letter_code
_entity_poly.pdbx_strand_id
1 'polypeptide(L)'
;MKYKHYKAIAIAAAWWLTYSSSAFANTSAFLSPVDKSYHNHTINWFDFKNQEQPPYAALAFNVLALLGIYYWFGKHPIKNALRKYREDIAKEIEESQRMKREAEARAHEYEVKLAKLEEELSSLRQSLLQSGKDERRHTLEKAHAKAAQIQKEGMVQLAQELEQIKVELIRQTIEQTVQYTATLLQKEIQHTDQERLADNYTKKLATHLSRRGALISLT
;
A
#
# COMPACT_ATOMS: atom_id res chain seq x y z
N MET A 1 10.70 41.68 -21.81
CA MET A 1 11.80 42.35 -22.55
C MET A 1 11.74 42.25 -24.08
N LYS A 2 10.79 41.53 -24.71
CA LYS A 2 10.74 41.37 -26.18
C LYS A 2 10.22 42.60 -26.96
N TYR A 3 9.56 43.57 -26.31
CA TYR A 3 8.93 44.71 -26.98
C TYR A 3 9.87 45.82 -27.50
N LYS A 4 11.12 45.89 -27.02
CA LYS A 4 12.04 46.98 -27.42
C LYS A 4 12.65 46.79 -28.82
N HIS A 5 12.77 45.56 -29.31
CA HIS A 5 13.42 45.29 -30.60
C HIS A 5 12.50 45.51 -31.82
N TYR A 6 11.19 45.27 -31.67
CA TYR A 6 10.23 45.50 -32.77
C TYR A 6 10.04 47.00 -33.08
N LYS A 7 10.13 47.87 -32.07
CA LYS A 7 10.08 49.33 -32.26
C LYS A 7 11.28 49.85 -33.04
N ALA A 8 12.47 49.30 -32.80
CA ALA A 8 13.70 49.69 -33.52
C ALA A 8 13.63 49.29 -35.00
N ILE A 9 13.09 48.11 -35.32
CA ILE A 9 12.91 47.64 -36.70
C ILE A 9 11.82 48.46 -37.41
N ALA A 10 10.72 48.79 -36.73
CA ALA A 10 9.65 49.62 -37.30
C ALA A 10 10.11 51.07 -37.56
N ILE A 11 10.92 51.65 -36.67
CA ILE A 11 11.51 52.98 -36.87
C ILE A 11 12.54 52.95 -38.02
N ALA A 12 13.35 51.90 -38.13
CA ALA A 12 14.28 51.73 -39.25
C ALA A 12 13.54 51.58 -40.61
N ALA A 13 12.42 50.84 -40.63
CA ALA A 13 11.57 50.72 -41.82
C ALA A 13 10.85 52.03 -42.18
N ALA A 14 10.38 52.79 -41.17
CA ALA A 14 9.78 54.11 -41.38
C ALA A 14 10.80 55.13 -41.90
N TRP A 15 12.04 55.10 -41.40
CA TRP A 15 13.16 55.88 -41.92
C TRP A 15 13.55 55.46 -43.35
N TRP A 16 13.45 54.17 -43.70
CA TRP A 16 13.71 53.69 -45.06
C TRP A 16 12.60 54.11 -46.04
N LEU A 17 11.34 54.10 -45.60
CA LEU A 17 10.18 54.57 -46.38
C LEU A 17 10.23 56.08 -46.63
N THR A 18 10.57 56.90 -45.63
CA THR A 18 10.73 58.36 -45.82
C THR A 18 11.94 58.71 -46.68
N TYR A 19 13.04 57.96 -46.60
CA TYR A 19 14.21 58.17 -47.45
C TYR A 19 13.98 57.70 -48.90
N SER A 20 13.06 56.75 -49.14
CA SER A 20 12.72 56.34 -50.51
C SER A 20 11.86 57.37 -51.25
N SER A 21 11.17 58.27 -50.54
CA SER A 21 10.27 59.26 -51.17
C SER A 21 11.01 60.41 -51.87
N SER A 22 12.27 60.68 -51.54
CA SER A 22 13.11 61.64 -52.28
C SER A 22 13.74 61.04 -53.54
N ALA A 23 13.65 59.71 -53.72
CA ALA A 23 14.08 59.05 -54.96
C ALA A 23 13.02 59.13 -56.08
N PHE A 24 11.78 59.55 -55.78
CA PHE A 24 10.68 59.66 -56.76
C PHE A 24 10.36 61.10 -57.20
N ALA A 25 11.16 62.10 -56.81
CA ALA A 25 10.93 63.51 -57.18
C ALA A 25 11.62 63.96 -58.49
N ASN A 26 12.27 63.07 -59.23
CA ASN A 26 12.84 63.35 -60.56
C ASN A 26 12.12 62.54 -61.65
N THR A 27 10.83 62.81 -61.81
CA THR A 27 9.96 62.22 -62.85
C THR A 27 10.00 63.01 -64.17
N SER A 28 11.07 63.78 -64.42
CA SER A 28 11.34 64.37 -65.73
C SER A 28 12.25 63.50 -66.61
N ALA A 29 12.86 62.43 -66.07
CA ALA A 29 13.74 61.55 -66.83
C ALA A 29 12.99 60.50 -67.69
N PHE A 30 11.73 60.16 -67.35
CA PHE A 30 10.96 59.10 -67.99
C PHE A 30 10.28 59.51 -69.32
N LEU A 31 10.18 60.81 -69.61
CA LEU A 31 9.51 61.36 -70.81
C LEU A 31 10.48 61.94 -71.85
N SER A 32 11.78 61.65 -71.75
CA SER A 32 12.72 61.97 -72.83
C SER A 32 12.45 61.05 -74.04
N PRO A 33 12.44 61.56 -75.28
CA PRO A 33 12.38 60.70 -76.45
C PRO A 33 13.59 59.77 -76.44
N VAL A 34 13.36 58.45 -76.57
CA VAL A 34 14.43 57.47 -76.72
C VAL A 34 15.13 57.74 -78.05
N ASP A 35 16.20 58.54 -78.02
CA ASP A 35 17.11 58.65 -79.14
C ASP A 35 17.84 57.31 -79.29
N LYS A 36 17.50 56.57 -80.36
CA LYS A 36 18.18 55.33 -80.70
C LYS A 36 19.44 55.63 -81.49
N SER A 37 20.40 56.27 -80.84
CA SER A 37 21.78 56.32 -81.29
C SER A 37 22.52 55.16 -80.60
N TYR A 38 22.85 54.10 -81.35
CA TYR A 38 23.74 53.04 -80.87
C TYR A 38 25.16 53.60 -80.79
N HIS A 39 25.45 54.36 -79.75
CA HIS A 39 26.83 54.61 -79.36
C HIS A 39 27.31 53.40 -78.58
N ASN A 40 28.48 52.86 -78.96
CA ASN A 40 29.14 51.81 -78.19
C ASN A 40 29.46 52.38 -76.80
N HIS A 41 28.56 52.18 -75.84
CA HIS A 41 28.79 52.54 -74.46
C HIS A 41 29.75 51.51 -73.89
N THR A 42 30.99 51.92 -73.68
CA THR A 42 31.99 51.10 -73.01
C THR A 42 31.52 50.84 -71.58
N ILE A 43 31.65 49.60 -71.10
CA ILE A 43 31.27 49.24 -69.73
C ILE A 43 31.89 50.25 -68.75
N ASN A 44 31.06 50.93 -67.97
CA ASN A 44 31.51 51.95 -67.02
C ASN A 44 32.04 51.30 -65.74
N TRP A 45 33.34 50.99 -65.76
CA TRP A 45 34.05 50.44 -64.62
C TRP A 45 34.45 51.52 -63.61
N PHE A 46 34.93 52.69 -64.05
CA PHE A 46 35.54 53.71 -63.19
C PHE A 46 35.25 55.17 -63.58
N ASP A 47 34.24 55.45 -64.40
CA ASP A 47 33.86 56.83 -64.74
C ASP A 47 32.91 57.40 -63.68
N PHE A 48 33.44 58.28 -62.81
CA PHE A 48 32.71 58.90 -61.69
C PHE A 48 32.18 60.30 -62.02
N LYS A 49 32.41 60.81 -63.25
CA LYS A 49 32.13 62.20 -63.62
C LYS A 49 30.85 62.36 -64.44
N ASN A 50 30.42 61.31 -65.15
CA ASN A 50 29.18 61.31 -65.93
C ASN A 50 28.00 60.78 -65.10
N GLN A 51 26.94 61.58 -64.98
CA GLN A 51 25.78 61.37 -64.09
C GLN A 51 24.76 60.32 -64.61
N GLU A 52 24.95 59.77 -65.82
CA GLU A 52 23.93 58.98 -66.50
C GLU A 52 23.90 57.50 -66.09
N GLN A 53 24.98 56.92 -65.53
CA GLN A 53 25.02 55.51 -65.08
C GLN A 53 25.89 55.30 -63.82
N PRO A 54 25.47 54.46 -62.86
CA PRO A 54 26.27 54.17 -61.66
C PRO A 54 27.48 53.28 -61.99
N PRO A 55 28.69 53.57 -61.45
CA PRO A 55 29.90 52.80 -61.75
C PRO A 55 29.87 51.42 -61.07
N TYR A 56 30.04 50.35 -61.86
CA TYR A 56 29.99 48.97 -61.36
C TYR A 56 31.08 48.66 -60.32
N ALA A 57 32.25 49.33 -60.37
CA ALA A 57 33.29 49.16 -59.35
C ALA A 57 32.85 49.66 -57.96
N ALA A 58 32.05 50.73 -57.88
CA ALA A 58 31.52 51.21 -56.61
C ALA A 58 30.51 50.21 -56.01
N LEU A 59 29.69 49.58 -56.85
CA LEU A 59 28.75 48.53 -56.43
C LEU A 59 29.49 47.26 -56.00
N ALA A 60 30.50 46.83 -56.76
CA ALA A 60 31.36 45.71 -56.39
C ALA A 60 32.10 45.96 -55.07
N PHE A 61 32.63 47.17 -54.86
CA PHE A 61 33.24 47.58 -53.60
C PHE A 61 32.23 47.58 -52.44
N ASN A 62 31.00 48.05 -52.65
CA ASN A 62 29.94 48.04 -51.65
C ASN A 62 29.56 46.59 -51.26
N VAL A 63 29.34 45.71 -52.23
CA VAL A 63 29.05 44.29 -51.97
C VAL A 63 30.22 43.62 -51.24
N LEU A 64 31.46 43.92 -51.63
CA LEU A 64 32.65 43.39 -50.96
C LEU A 64 32.78 43.91 -49.52
N ALA A 65 32.50 45.19 -49.29
CA ALA A 65 32.48 45.78 -47.95
C ALA A 65 31.37 45.16 -47.08
N LEU A 66 30.18 44.94 -47.62
CA LEU A 66 29.06 44.29 -46.94
C LEU A 66 29.40 42.84 -46.59
N LEU A 67 29.97 42.06 -47.53
CA LEU A 67 30.43 40.70 -47.28
C LEU A 67 31.55 40.66 -46.23
N GLY A 68 32.47 41.62 -46.24
CA GLY A 68 33.52 41.76 -45.23
C GLY A 68 32.95 42.00 -43.83
N ILE A 69 31.99 42.92 -43.70
CA ILE A 69 31.29 43.20 -42.42
C ILE A 69 30.48 41.98 -41.97
N TYR A 70 29.76 41.33 -42.88
CA TYR A 70 28.98 40.13 -42.59
C TYR A 70 29.88 38.98 -42.12
N TYR A 71 31.00 38.76 -42.78
CA TYR A 71 31.97 37.74 -42.38
C TYR A 71 32.59 38.05 -41.01
N TRP A 72 32.98 39.31 -40.80
CA TRP A 72 33.60 39.74 -39.54
C TRP A 72 32.64 39.61 -38.35
N PHE A 73 31.38 40.02 -38.52
CA PHE A 73 30.37 39.99 -37.46
C PHE A 73 29.70 38.63 -37.29
N GLY A 74 29.45 37.89 -38.39
CA GLY A 74 28.70 36.65 -38.40
C GLY A 74 29.48 35.41 -37.95
N LYS A 75 30.80 35.38 -38.12
CA LYS A 75 31.63 34.20 -37.77
C LYS A 75 31.55 33.82 -36.29
N HIS A 76 31.47 34.81 -35.40
CA HIS A 76 31.44 34.61 -33.94
C HIS A 76 30.12 34.02 -33.43
N PRO A 77 28.93 34.60 -33.73
CA PRO A 77 27.65 34.05 -33.27
C PRO A 77 27.36 32.69 -33.89
N ILE A 78 27.69 32.45 -35.16
CA ILE A 78 27.45 31.17 -35.83
C ILE A 78 28.30 30.06 -35.20
N LYS A 79 29.61 30.28 -35.02
CA LYS A 79 30.50 29.28 -34.40
C LYS A 79 30.08 28.98 -32.96
N ASN A 80 29.70 30.00 -32.19
CA ASN A 80 29.23 29.82 -30.82
C ASN A 80 27.89 29.08 -30.75
N ALA A 81 26.96 29.33 -31.68
CA ALA A 81 25.70 28.61 -31.76
C ALA A 81 25.92 27.12 -32.07
N LEU A 82 26.71 26.79 -33.10
CA LEU A 82 27.02 25.39 -33.43
C LEU A 82 27.77 24.69 -32.29
N ARG A 83 28.66 25.39 -31.58
CA ARG A 83 29.33 24.83 -30.39
C ARG A 83 28.32 24.53 -29.27
N LYS A 84 27.41 25.46 -28.96
CA LYS A 84 26.34 25.24 -27.98
C LYS A 84 25.45 24.06 -28.35
N TYR A 85 25.02 23.94 -29.61
CA TYR A 85 24.24 22.78 -30.07
C TYR A 85 24.98 21.46 -29.85
N ARG A 86 26.28 21.40 -30.15
CA ARG A 86 27.09 20.21 -29.90
C ARG A 86 27.20 19.90 -28.40
N GLU A 87 27.42 20.92 -27.58
CA GLU A 87 27.48 20.77 -26.11
C GLU A 87 26.14 20.31 -25.53
N ASP A 88 25.02 20.85 -26.01
CA ASP A 88 23.67 20.49 -25.56
C ASP A 88 23.31 19.06 -25.97
N ILE A 89 23.58 18.66 -27.22
CA ILE A 89 23.39 17.28 -27.69
C ILE A 89 24.27 16.30 -26.91
N ALA A 90 25.55 16.65 -26.67
CA ALA A 90 26.44 15.80 -25.90
C ALA A 90 25.92 15.61 -24.46
N LYS A 91 25.43 16.68 -23.83
CA LYS A 91 24.80 16.62 -22.49
C LYS A 91 23.54 15.77 -22.49
N GLU A 92 22.66 15.93 -23.48
CA GLU A 92 21.42 15.16 -23.58
C GLU A 92 21.71 13.67 -23.78
N ILE A 93 22.70 13.32 -24.60
CA ILE A 93 23.15 11.93 -24.78
C ILE A 93 23.73 11.39 -23.47
N GLU A 94 24.57 12.15 -22.78
CA GLU A 94 25.16 11.73 -21.51
C GLU A 94 24.08 11.51 -20.43
N GLU A 95 23.11 12.42 -20.34
CA GLU A 95 21.99 12.32 -19.42
C GLU A 95 21.08 11.12 -19.76
N SER A 96 20.77 10.90 -21.04
CA SER A 96 20.01 9.74 -21.50
C SER A 96 20.73 8.42 -21.16
N GLN A 97 22.04 8.35 -21.39
CA GLN A 97 22.84 7.20 -21.00
C GLN A 97 22.90 7.00 -19.48
N ARG A 98 22.99 8.09 -18.70
CA ARG A 98 22.94 8.03 -17.24
C ARG A 98 21.58 7.47 -16.77
N MET A 99 20.47 8.01 -17.28
CA MET A 99 19.13 7.53 -16.96
C MET A 99 18.94 6.06 -17.34
N LYS A 100 19.46 5.64 -18.50
CA LYS A 100 19.42 4.24 -18.93
C LYS A 100 20.20 3.33 -17.96
N ARG A 101 21.44 3.70 -17.60
CA ARG A 101 22.24 2.94 -16.63
C ARG A 101 21.58 2.87 -15.26
N GLU A 102 20.98 3.96 -14.78
CA GLU A 102 20.23 3.98 -13.52
C GLU A 102 18.99 3.08 -13.58
N ALA A 103 18.26 3.09 -14.71
CA ALA A 103 17.11 2.22 -14.90
C ALA A 103 17.51 0.73 -14.94
N GLU A 104 18.59 0.39 -15.66
CA GLU A 104 19.16 -0.95 -15.71
C GLU A 104 19.63 -1.42 -14.32
N ALA A 105 20.32 -0.55 -13.57
CA ALA A 105 20.75 -0.86 -12.21
C ALA A 105 19.55 -1.12 -11.29
N ARG A 106 18.50 -0.28 -11.33
CA ARG A 106 17.27 -0.49 -10.57
C ARG A 106 16.55 -1.78 -10.97
N ALA A 107 16.48 -2.08 -12.27
CA ALA A 107 15.88 -3.31 -12.76
C ALA A 107 16.60 -4.54 -12.18
N HIS A 108 17.93 -4.56 -12.26
CA HIS A 108 18.74 -5.63 -11.67
C HIS A 108 18.56 -5.74 -10.15
N GLU A 109 18.51 -4.62 -9.42
CA GLU A 109 18.22 -4.63 -7.99
C GLU A 109 16.84 -5.25 -7.67
N TYR A 110 15.81 -4.93 -8.48
CA TYR A 110 14.49 -5.51 -8.30
C TYR A 110 14.46 -6.99 -8.64
N GLU A 111 15.15 -7.44 -9.69
CA GLU A 111 15.28 -8.85 -10.03
C GLU A 111 15.93 -9.64 -8.89
N VAL A 112 17.03 -9.13 -8.31
CA VAL A 112 17.69 -9.75 -7.15
C VAL A 112 16.75 -9.80 -5.94
N LYS A 113 16.02 -8.71 -5.66
CA LYS A 113 15.04 -8.66 -4.56
C LYS A 113 13.91 -9.66 -4.77
N LEU A 114 13.40 -9.80 -6.00
CA LEU A 114 12.34 -10.75 -6.34
C LEU A 114 12.81 -12.20 -6.19
N ALA A 115 14.02 -12.52 -6.65
CA ALA A 115 14.60 -13.85 -6.47
C ALA A 115 14.74 -14.20 -4.99
N LYS A 116 15.23 -13.25 -4.17
CA LYS A 116 15.32 -13.43 -2.72
C LYS A 116 13.95 -13.59 -2.04
N LEU A 117 12.96 -12.80 -2.48
CA LEU A 117 11.60 -12.89 -1.95
C LEU A 117 10.96 -14.26 -2.24
N GLU A 118 11.19 -14.85 -3.41
CA GLU A 118 10.67 -16.18 -3.71
C GLU A 118 11.29 -17.26 -2.80
N GLU A 119 12.60 -17.18 -2.55
CA GLU A 119 13.29 -18.06 -1.60
C GLU A 119 12.73 -17.88 -0.18
N GLU A 120 12.62 -16.64 0.30
CA GLU A 120 12.05 -16.32 1.60
C GLU A 120 10.59 -16.82 1.73
N LEU A 121 9.76 -16.62 0.70
CA LEU A 121 8.38 -17.12 0.66
C LEU A 121 8.31 -18.64 0.72
N SER A 122 9.20 -19.33 0.00
CA SER A 122 9.25 -20.80 0.03
C SER A 122 9.59 -21.31 1.43
N SER A 123 10.59 -20.70 2.08
CA SER A 123 11.01 -21.05 3.45
C SER A 123 9.91 -20.75 4.47
N LEU A 124 9.22 -19.60 4.32
CA LEU A 124 8.12 -19.19 5.19
C LEU A 124 6.93 -20.16 5.04
N ARG A 125 6.57 -20.54 3.80
CA ARG A 125 5.51 -21.53 3.56
C ARG A 125 5.83 -22.86 4.22
N GLN A 126 7.07 -23.34 4.09
CA GLN A 126 7.49 -24.59 4.73
C GLN A 126 7.42 -24.48 6.26
N SER A 127 7.90 -23.38 6.83
CA SER A 127 7.82 -23.13 8.27
C SER A 127 6.37 -23.07 8.76
N LEU A 128 5.47 -22.39 8.04
CA LEU A 128 4.05 -22.30 8.39
C LEU A 128 3.36 -23.66 8.35
N LEU A 129 3.67 -24.49 7.35
CA LEU A 129 3.15 -25.86 7.27
C LEU A 129 3.64 -26.71 8.44
N GLN A 130 4.91 -26.58 8.82
CA GLN A 130 5.46 -27.32 9.95
C GLN A 130 4.83 -26.86 11.28
N SER A 131 4.80 -25.55 11.55
CA SER A 131 4.16 -24.99 12.73
C SER A 131 2.67 -25.35 12.80
N GLY A 132 1.96 -25.37 11.66
CA GLY A 132 0.57 -25.78 11.59
C GLY A 132 0.36 -27.26 11.93
N LYS A 133 1.27 -28.15 11.50
CA LYS A 133 1.23 -29.58 11.86
C LYS A 133 1.49 -29.78 13.34
N ASP A 134 2.48 -29.09 13.89
CA ASP A 134 2.85 -29.18 15.30
C ASP A 134 1.73 -28.64 16.21
N GLU A 135 1.14 -27.49 15.87
CA GLU A 135 0.00 -26.93 16.61
C GLU A 135 -1.25 -27.82 16.51
N ARG A 136 -1.51 -28.41 15.34
CA ARG A 136 -2.59 -29.39 15.18
C ARG A 136 -2.36 -30.61 16.08
N ARG A 137 -1.14 -31.14 16.13
CA ARG A 137 -0.79 -32.27 17.01
C ARG A 137 -1.04 -31.91 18.47
N HIS A 138 -0.54 -30.76 18.92
CA HIS A 138 -0.74 -30.31 20.30
C HIS A 138 -2.21 -30.06 20.64
N THR A 139 -2.98 -29.50 19.71
CA THR A 139 -4.42 -29.30 19.90
C THR A 139 -5.14 -30.64 20.05
N LEU A 140 -4.81 -31.63 19.21
CA LEU A 140 -5.37 -32.98 19.32
C LEU A 140 -4.98 -33.67 20.63
N GLU A 141 -3.72 -33.60 21.04
CA GLU A 141 -3.26 -34.14 22.33
C GLU A 141 -4.02 -33.52 23.50
N LYS A 142 -4.16 -32.19 23.52
CA LYS A 142 -4.95 -31.48 24.54
C LYS A 142 -6.41 -31.88 24.52
N ALA A 143 -7.01 -32.02 23.34
CA ALA A 143 -8.40 -32.45 23.19
C ALA A 143 -8.61 -33.87 23.72
N HIS A 144 -7.71 -34.81 23.41
CA HIS A 144 -7.76 -36.18 23.92
C HIS A 144 -7.56 -36.23 25.44
N ALA A 145 -6.58 -35.50 25.97
CA ALA A 145 -6.35 -35.40 27.41
C ALA A 145 -7.59 -34.83 28.13
N LYS A 146 -8.22 -33.79 27.57
CA LYS A 146 -9.43 -33.20 28.14
C LYS A 146 -10.62 -34.16 28.06
N ALA A 147 -10.80 -34.88 26.96
CA ALA A 147 -11.83 -35.90 26.82
C ALA A 147 -11.67 -37.02 27.87
N ALA A 148 -10.44 -37.52 28.06
CA ALA A 148 -10.15 -38.52 29.07
C ALA A 148 -10.40 -37.99 30.50
N GLN A 149 -10.06 -36.73 30.76
CA GLN A 149 -10.36 -36.08 32.03
C GLN A 149 -11.88 -35.99 32.28
N ILE A 150 -12.67 -35.54 31.29
CA ILE A 150 -14.13 -35.46 31.39
C ILE A 150 -14.73 -36.84 31.65
N GLN A 151 -14.24 -37.88 30.98
CA GLN A 151 -14.71 -39.25 31.20
C GLN A 151 -14.42 -39.70 32.63
N LYS A 152 -13.22 -39.44 33.16
CA LYS A 152 -12.85 -39.79 34.53
C LYS A 152 -13.70 -39.03 35.55
N GLU A 153 -13.86 -37.72 35.37
CA GLU A 153 -14.70 -36.87 36.22
C GLU A 153 -16.16 -37.35 36.22
N GLY A 154 -16.70 -37.66 35.04
CA GLY A 154 -18.05 -38.20 34.88
C GLY A 154 -18.23 -39.56 35.54
N MET A 155 -17.24 -40.46 35.48
CA MET A 155 -17.30 -41.76 36.18
C MET A 155 -17.31 -41.59 37.70
N VAL A 156 -16.51 -40.66 38.23
CA VAL A 156 -16.49 -40.37 39.67
C VAL A 156 -17.82 -39.76 40.12
N GLN A 157 -18.34 -38.79 39.37
CA GLN A 157 -19.65 -38.18 39.65
C GLN A 157 -20.78 -39.22 39.60
N LEU A 158 -20.80 -40.06 38.56
CA LEU A 158 -21.82 -41.10 38.42
C LEU A 158 -21.75 -42.13 39.56
N ALA A 159 -20.56 -42.50 40.02
CA ALA A 159 -20.42 -43.39 41.17
C ALA A 159 -20.99 -42.75 42.45
N GLN A 160 -20.72 -41.46 42.68
CA GLN A 160 -21.26 -40.72 43.82
C GLN A 160 -22.79 -40.59 43.76
N GLU A 161 -23.33 -40.23 42.59
CA GLU A 161 -24.78 -40.15 42.38
C GLU A 161 -25.47 -41.51 42.57
N LEU A 162 -24.87 -42.60 42.07
CA LEU A 162 -25.41 -43.95 42.29
C LEU A 162 -25.43 -44.35 43.76
N GLU A 163 -24.41 -43.98 44.53
CA GLU A 163 -24.37 -44.23 45.97
C GLU A 163 -25.45 -43.42 46.69
N GLN A 164 -25.60 -42.14 46.36
CA GLN A 164 -26.65 -41.28 46.93
C GLN A 164 -28.05 -41.78 46.60
N ILE A 165 -28.31 -42.14 45.34
CA ILE A 165 -29.59 -42.70 44.89
C ILE A 165 -29.91 -44.00 45.64
N LYS A 166 -28.93 -44.88 45.85
CA LYS A 166 -29.15 -46.12 46.61
C LYS A 166 -29.57 -45.84 48.04
N VAL A 167 -28.87 -44.91 48.72
CA VAL A 167 -29.20 -44.53 50.11
C VAL A 167 -30.61 -43.94 50.19
N GLU A 168 -30.94 -43.03 49.27
CA GLU A 168 -32.27 -42.40 49.23
C GLU A 168 -33.38 -43.42 48.91
N LEU A 169 -33.15 -44.36 47.98
CA LEU A 169 -34.12 -45.41 47.63
C LEU A 169 -34.40 -46.35 48.82
N ILE A 170 -33.37 -46.73 49.58
CA ILE A 170 -33.51 -47.53 50.81
C ILE A 170 -34.32 -46.73 51.85
N ARG A 171 -33.99 -45.45 52.05
CA ARG A 171 -34.70 -44.57 52.98
C ARG A 171 -36.19 -44.48 52.64
N GLN A 172 -36.52 -44.23 51.38
CA GLN A 172 -37.90 -44.16 50.89
C GLN A 172 -38.65 -45.49 51.06
N THR A 173 -37.98 -46.61 50.77
CA THR A 173 -38.59 -47.94 50.93
C THR A 173 -38.90 -48.25 52.39
N ILE A 174 -37.98 -47.93 53.32
CA ILE A 174 -38.20 -48.11 54.76
C ILE A 174 -39.35 -47.23 55.22
N GLU A 175 -39.37 -45.95 54.82
CA GLU A 175 -40.42 -45.00 55.18
C GLU A 175 -41.80 -45.50 54.72
N GLN A 176 -41.92 -45.93 53.47
CA GLN A 176 -43.16 -46.50 52.91
C GLN A 176 -43.56 -47.81 53.60
N THR A 177 -42.60 -48.68 53.90
CA THR A 177 -42.87 -49.96 54.58
C THR A 177 -43.36 -49.73 56.00
N VAL A 178 -42.76 -48.80 56.75
CA VAL A 178 -43.19 -48.44 58.10
C VAL A 178 -44.60 -47.82 58.06
N GLN A 179 -44.86 -46.91 57.13
CA GLN A 179 -46.20 -46.32 56.95
C GLN A 179 -47.25 -47.41 56.64
N TYR A 180 -46.97 -48.29 55.68
CA TYR A 180 -47.88 -49.37 55.30
C TYR A 180 -48.11 -50.35 56.46
N THR A 181 -47.04 -50.78 57.13
CA THR A 181 -47.12 -51.69 58.27
C THR A 181 -47.88 -51.06 59.44
N ALA A 182 -47.70 -49.76 59.70
CA ALA A 182 -48.49 -49.04 60.70
C ALA A 182 -49.98 -49.05 60.35
N THR A 183 -50.33 -48.80 59.08
CA THR A 183 -51.74 -48.85 58.65
C THR A 183 -52.33 -50.25 58.71
N LEU A 184 -51.55 -51.30 58.46
CA LEU A 184 -52.00 -52.69 58.61
C LEU A 184 -52.15 -53.09 60.08
N LEU A 185 -51.16 -52.81 60.93
CA LEU A 185 -51.23 -53.06 62.37
C LEU A 185 -52.44 -52.37 62.99
N GLN A 186 -52.73 -51.13 62.59
CA GLN A 186 -53.89 -50.41 63.09
C GLN A 186 -55.23 -51.07 62.70
N LYS A 187 -55.29 -51.78 61.57
CA LYS A 187 -56.49 -52.49 61.12
C LYS A 187 -56.66 -53.87 61.77
N GLU A 188 -55.56 -54.57 62.05
CA GLU A 188 -55.57 -55.98 62.50
C GLU A 188 -55.35 -56.17 64.02
N ILE A 189 -55.07 -55.10 64.79
CA ILE A 189 -54.77 -55.24 66.23
C ILE A 189 -55.99 -55.71 67.04
N GLN A 190 -55.82 -56.77 67.82
CA GLN A 190 -56.85 -57.35 68.69
C GLN A 190 -56.63 -56.97 70.17
N HIS A 191 -57.69 -57.07 70.99
CA HIS A 191 -57.67 -56.66 72.40
C HIS A 191 -56.64 -57.43 73.25
N THR A 192 -56.43 -58.71 72.92
CA THR A 192 -55.43 -59.59 73.54
C THR A 192 -53.99 -59.15 73.27
N ASP A 193 -53.71 -58.55 72.11
CA ASP A 193 -52.38 -58.01 71.80
C ASP A 193 -52.09 -56.71 72.57
N GLN A 194 -53.11 -55.88 72.83
CA GLN A 194 -52.96 -54.67 73.63
C GLN A 194 -52.59 -54.99 75.09
N GLU A 195 -53.23 -56.00 75.68
CA GLU A 195 -52.87 -56.49 77.03
C GLU A 195 -51.45 -57.03 77.07
N ARG A 196 -51.07 -57.87 76.09
CA ARG A 196 -49.71 -58.42 75.98
C ARG A 196 -48.65 -57.32 75.83
N LEU A 197 -48.96 -56.23 75.12
CA LEU A 197 -48.07 -55.07 74.97
C LEU A 197 -47.89 -54.31 76.29
N ALA A 198 -48.98 -54.06 77.03
CA ALA A 198 -48.93 -53.41 78.34
C ALA A 198 -48.10 -54.23 79.35
N ASP A 199 -48.27 -55.54 79.34
CA ASP A 199 -47.57 -56.46 80.23
C ASP A 199 -46.06 -56.50 79.96
N ASN A 200 -45.67 -56.53 78.67
CA ASN A 200 -44.27 -56.46 78.25
C ASN A 200 -43.62 -55.10 78.54
N TYR A 201 -44.36 -54.00 78.41
CA TYR A 201 -43.86 -52.67 78.73
C TYR A 201 -43.52 -52.56 80.22
N THR A 202 -44.41 -53.07 81.08
CA THR A 202 -44.23 -53.09 82.54
C THR A 202 -43.00 -53.93 82.93
N LYS A 203 -42.81 -55.10 82.31
CA LYS A 203 -41.61 -55.95 82.50
C LYS A 203 -40.31 -55.26 82.07
N LYS A 204 -40.31 -54.52 80.95
CA LYS A 204 -39.13 -53.74 80.50
C LYS A 204 -38.78 -52.62 81.46
N LEU A 205 -39.78 -51.88 81.95
CA LEU A 205 -39.55 -50.82 82.95
C LEU A 205 -38.97 -51.39 84.24
N ALA A 206 -39.54 -52.48 84.76
CA ALA A 206 -39.02 -53.15 85.94
C ALA A 206 -37.55 -53.60 85.76
N THR A 207 -37.21 -54.13 84.59
CA THR A 207 -35.84 -54.56 84.26
C THR A 207 -34.87 -53.37 84.19
N HIS A 208 -35.28 -52.25 83.60
CA HIS A 208 -34.45 -51.04 83.53
C HIS A 208 -34.24 -50.39 84.91
N LEU A 209 -35.27 -50.38 85.77
CA LEU A 209 -35.18 -49.88 87.14
C LEU A 209 -34.28 -50.78 87.99
N SER A 210 -34.37 -52.10 87.83
CA SER A 210 -33.51 -53.06 88.53
C SER A 210 -32.04 -52.94 88.11
N ARG A 211 -31.75 -52.75 86.81
CA ARG A 211 -30.39 -52.49 86.29
C ARG A 211 -29.81 -51.16 86.78
N ARG A 212 -30.65 -50.13 86.91
CA ARG A 212 -30.22 -48.81 87.40
C ARG A 212 -30.03 -48.80 88.92
N GLY A 213 -30.78 -49.61 89.68
CA GLY A 213 -30.56 -49.84 91.11
C GLY A 213 -29.28 -50.61 91.42
N ALA A 214 -28.92 -51.61 90.59
CA ALA A 214 -27.68 -52.38 90.75
C ALA A 214 -26.39 -51.56 90.52
N LEU A 215 -26.46 -50.45 89.76
CA LEU A 215 -25.34 -49.52 89.57
C LEU A 215 -25.16 -48.53 90.72
N ILE A 216 -26.14 -48.40 91.61
CA ILE A 216 -26.09 -47.48 92.77
C ILE A 216 -25.62 -48.21 94.04
N SER A 217 -25.65 -49.54 94.08
CA SER A 217 -25.22 -50.36 95.23
C SER A 217 -23.77 -50.88 95.16
N LEU A 218 -22.99 -50.46 94.17
CA LEU A 218 -21.59 -50.89 93.93
C LEU A 218 -20.55 -49.76 94.08
N THR A 219 -20.99 -48.62 94.62
CA THR A 219 -20.18 -47.49 95.14
C THR A 219 -20.50 -47.30 96.61
#